data_AF-A0A016RST0-F1
#
_entry.id   AF-A0A016RST0-F1
#
_cell.length_a   1.000
_cell.length_b   1.000
_cell.length_c   1.000
_cell.angle_alpha   90.00
_cell.angle_beta   90.00
_cell.angle_gamma   90.00
#
_symmetry.space_group_name_H-M   'P 1'
#
loop_
_entity.id
_entity.type
_entity.pdbx_description
1 polymer ?
#
loop_
_entity_poly.entity_id
_entity_poly.type
_entity_poly.pdbx_seq_one_letter_code
_entity_poly.pdbx_strand_id
1 'polypeptide(L)'
;MRIINPHDFPADALHVCSEGVTKDRLRDLFEASTRFPELRINRDSIEGIKRSLKEASCHTYSNRLILSLEDLRNCKASELDEIAFVLFPLVAAGQLVESPVAAVSLLGYWLCLRIISLTSSLTTTSVEEAQNLAKLTKELWRSLAPQIFTMKCHWFFDHAMSEEIQFCGSAYQWSSAPFESHHRRLQIRLNQSTVNSSTLIVER
;
A
#
# COMPACT_ATOMS: atom_id res chain seq x y z
N MET A 1 29.51 13.58 -11.38
CA MET A 1 28.19 14.05 -10.92
C MET A 1 27.25 13.98 -12.11
N ARG A 2 26.29 13.05 -12.11
CA ARG A 2 25.33 12.93 -13.22
C ARG A 2 24.24 13.99 -12.98
N ILE A 3 24.12 14.96 -13.86
CA ILE A 3 23.04 15.95 -13.80
C ILE A 3 21.79 15.21 -14.27
N ILE A 4 20.83 15.01 -13.37
CA ILE A 4 19.52 14.45 -13.68
C ILE A 4 18.66 15.62 -14.15
N ASN A 5 18.05 15.53 -15.33
CA ASN A 5 17.13 16.59 -15.75
C ASN A 5 15.92 16.59 -14.80
N PRO A 6 15.33 17.77 -14.51
CA PRO A 6 14.14 17.86 -13.66
C PRO A 6 12.91 17.06 -14.14
N HIS A 7 12.97 16.47 -15.34
CA HIS A 7 11.92 15.62 -15.90
C HIS A 7 12.24 14.12 -15.82
N ASP A 8 13.47 13.74 -15.45
CA ASP A 8 13.94 12.35 -15.41
C ASP A 8 13.86 11.77 -14.00
N PHE A 9 12.73 12.01 -13.29
CA PHE A 9 12.53 11.48 -11.94
C PHE A 9 11.76 10.15 -11.97
N PRO A 10 12.38 9.05 -11.49
CA PRO A 10 11.70 7.77 -11.38
C PRO A 10 10.52 7.84 -10.39
N ALA A 11 9.59 6.90 -10.52
CA ALA A 11 8.52 6.69 -9.57
C ALA A 11 9.06 6.42 -8.16
N ASP A 12 8.54 7.16 -7.19
CA ASP A 12 8.82 6.95 -5.77
C ASP A 12 7.76 6.02 -5.13
N ALA A 13 8.21 4.96 -4.47
CA ALA A 13 7.32 4.02 -3.79
C ALA A 13 6.47 4.69 -2.70
N LEU A 14 7.00 5.66 -1.95
CA LEU A 14 6.26 6.26 -0.84
C LEU A 14 4.99 6.94 -1.34
N HIS A 15 5.11 7.87 -2.28
CA HIS A 15 3.99 8.66 -2.74
C HIS A 15 3.13 7.96 -3.78
N VAL A 16 3.74 7.19 -4.68
CA VAL A 16 3.04 6.52 -5.78
C VAL A 16 2.39 5.22 -5.30
N CYS A 17 3.16 4.33 -4.66
CA CYS A 17 2.65 3.04 -4.20
C CYS A 17 1.90 3.20 -2.87
N SER A 18 2.60 3.55 -1.79
CA SER A 18 2.07 3.47 -0.42
C SER A 18 0.94 4.47 -0.17
N GLU A 19 1.20 5.77 -0.36
CA GLU A 19 0.21 6.84 -0.15
C GLU A 19 -0.73 7.05 -1.34
N GLY A 20 -0.45 6.39 -2.45
CA GLY A 20 -1.24 6.47 -3.66
C GLY A 20 -2.14 5.26 -3.80
N VAL A 21 -1.64 4.29 -4.55
CA VAL A 21 -2.44 3.15 -4.99
C VAL A 21 -2.82 2.25 -3.80
N THR A 22 -1.89 1.92 -2.89
CA THR A 22 -2.16 1.08 -1.71
C THR A 22 -3.19 1.72 -0.80
N LYS A 23 -3.00 3.00 -0.44
CA LYS A 23 -3.95 3.74 0.40
C LYS A 23 -5.34 3.81 -0.22
N ASP A 24 -5.43 4.09 -1.52
CA ASP A 24 -6.71 4.12 -2.22
C ASP A 24 -7.38 2.74 -2.22
N ARG A 25 -6.62 1.65 -2.40
CA ARG A 25 -7.15 0.27 -2.33
C ARG A 25 -7.62 -0.11 -0.93
N LEU A 26 -6.87 0.25 0.11
CA LEU A 26 -7.32 0.07 1.50
C LEU A 26 -8.62 0.82 1.78
N ARG A 27 -8.75 2.05 1.25
CA ARG A 27 -9.99 2.81 1.33
C ARG A 27 -11.14 2.09 0.65
N ASP A 28 -10.91 1.57 -0.55
CA ASP A 28 -11.96 0.89 -1.32
C ASP A 28 -12.47 -0.39 -0.65
N LEU A 29 -11.63 -1.07 0.16
CA LEU A 29 -12.02 -2.26 0.93
C LEU A 29 -13.00 -1.95 2.06
N PHE A 30 -12.79 -0.86 2.80
CA PHE A 30 -13.46 -0.60 4.07
C PHE A 30 -14.43 0.58 4.07
N GLU A 31 -14.33 1.51 3.13
CA GLU A 31 -15.21 2.69 3.10
C GLU A 31 -16.53 2.43 2.36
N ALA A 32 -17.60 3.03 2.88
CA ALA A 32 -18.93 2.92 2.29
C ALA A 32 -19.01 3.62 0.92
N SER A 33 -18.28 4.72 0.75
CA SER A 33 -18.13 5.44 -0.52
C SER A 33 -16.78 5.07 -1.13
N THR A 34 -16.82 4.26 -2.20
CA THR A 34 -15.63 3.71 -2.85
C THR A 34 -15.70 3.95 -4.35
N ARG A 35 -14.55 4.18 -4.98
CA ARG A 35 -14.45 4.25 -6.44
C ARG A 35 -14.32 2.85 -7.06
N PHE A 36 -14.11 1.81 -6.24
CA PHE A 36 -14.06 0.42 -6.66
C PHE A 36 -15.05 -0.43 -5.84
N PRO A 37 -16.36 -0.35 -6.12
CA PRO A 37 -17.39 -1.03 -5.31
C PRO A 37 -17.21 -2.53 -5.20
N GLU A 38 -16.71 -3.17 -6.24
CA GLU A 38 -16.48 -4.62 -6.26
C GLU A 38 -15.40 -5.12 -5.31
N LEU A 39 -14.50 -4.24 -4.84
CA LEU A 39 -13.50 -4.58 -3.83
C LEU A 39 -14.02 -4.47 -2.40
N ARG A 40 -15.24 -3.97 -2.19
CA ARG A 40 -15.73 -3.72 -0.84
C ARG A 40 -15.89 -5.05 -0.10
N ILE A 41 -15.40 -5.08 1.14
CA ILE A 41 -15.55 -6.23 2.03
C ILE A 41 -17.01 -6.38 2.45
N ASN A 42 -17.51 -7.62 2.51
CA ASN A 42 -18.85 -7.90 3.01
C ASN A 42 -19.02 -7.37 4.45
N ARG A 43 -20.15 -6.71 4.73
CA ARG A 43 -20.47 -6.14 6.04
C ARG A 43 -20.36 -7.15 7.19
N ASP A 44 -20.79 -8.39 6.95
CA ASP A 44 -20.72 -9.44 7.97
C ASP A 44 -19.27 -9.78 8.31
N SER A 45 -18.39 -9.77 7.30
CA SER A 45 -16.95 -9.94 7.47
C SER A 45 -16.29 -8.76 8.19
N ILE A 46 -16.77 -7.52 7.99
CA ILE A 46 -16.25 -6.33 8.69
C ILE A 46 -16.43 -6.47 10.20
N GLU A 47 -17.60 -6.92 10.67
CA GLU A 47 -17.84 -7.11 12.11
C GLU A 47 -16.98 -8.26 12.69
N GLY A 48 -16.74 -9.30 11.89
CA GLY A 48 -15.75 -10.34 12.21
C GLY A 48 -14.34 -9.78 12.38
N ILE A 49 -13.87 -8.96 11.43
CA ILE A 49 -12.54 -8.32 11.49
C ILE A 49 -12.42 -7.41 12.72
N LYS A 50 -13.43 -6.57 13.00
CA LYS A 50 -13.43 -5.70 14.18
C LYS A 50 -13.32 -6.50 15.48
N ARG A 51 -14.04 -7.61 15.58
CA ARG A 51 -13.95 -8.52 16.73
C ARG A 51 -12.56 -9.13 16.85
N SER A 52 -12.00 -9.65 15.76
CA SER A 52 -10.65 -10.23 15.75
C SER A 52 -9.58 -9.21 16.13
N LEU A 53 -9.67 -7.96 15.69
CA LEU A 53 -8.76 -6.89 16.09
C LEU A 53 -8.86 -6.58 17.59
N LYS A 54 -10.07 -6.59 18.15
CA LYS A 54 -10.30 -6.36 19.58
C LYS A 54 -9.82 -7.52 20.46
N GLU A 55 -9.93 -8.74 19.97
CA GLU A 55 -9.51 -9.96 20.68
C GLU A 55 -8.01 -10.27 20.47
N ALA A 56 -7.37 -9.67 19.46
CA ALA A 56 -5.96 -9.89 19.18
C ALA A 56 -5.09 -9.42 20.35
N SER A 57 -4.47 -10.38 21.05
CA SER A 57 -3.47 -10.10 22.08
C SER A 57 -2.11 -9.88 21.43
N CYS A 58 -1.59 -8.65 21.52
CA CYS A 58 -0.21 -8.39 21.13
C CYS A 58 0.71 -8.73 22.30
N HIS A 59 1.43 -9.84 22.19
CA HIS A 59 2.44 -10.25 23.18
C HIS A 59 3.82 -9.64 22.94
N THR A 60 3.92 -8.70 21.99
CA THR A 60 5.17 -8.01 21.67
C THR A 60 5.15 -6.60 22.26
N TYR A 61 6.30 -6.08 22.68
CA TYR A 61 6.49 -4.69 23.13
C TYR A 61 6.36 -3.67 21.98
N SER A 62 5.49 -3.91 21.01
CA SER A 62 5.26 -3.01 19.89
C SER A 62 4.53 -1.76 20.38
N ASN A 63 5.11 -0.59 20.12
CA ASN A 63 4.52 0.71 20.46
C ASN A 63 3.36 1.12 19.53
N ARG A 64 2.98 0.27 18.57
CA ARG A 64 1.99 0.57 17.52
C ARG A 64 1.05 -0.60 17.34
N LEU A 65 -0.22 -0.34 17.62
CA LEU A 65 -1.33 -1.28 17.48
C LEU A 65 -2.42 -0.62 16.65
N ILE A 66 -2.95 -1.36 15.69
CA ILE A 66 -4.21 -1.00 15.03
C ILE A 66 -5.29 -1.55 15.96
N LEU A 67 -5.96 -0.65 16.68
CA LEU A 67 -6.99 -1.03 17.65
C LEU A 67 -8.36 -1.07 16.99
N SER A 68 -8.50 -0.41 15.84
CA SER A 68 -9.75 -0.26 15.11
C SER A 68 -9.51 -0.06 13.61
N LEU A 69 -10.54 -0.29 12.78
CA LEU A 69 -10.45 -0.04 11.33
C LEU A 69 -10.41 1.47 11.03
N GLU A 70 -10.92 2.29 11.95
CA GLU A 70 -10.89 3.74 11.88
C GLU A 70 -9.44 4.28 11.97
N ASP A 71 -8.53 3.55 12.63
CA ASP A 71 -7.12 3.92 12.74
C ASP A 71 -6.40 3.87 11.39
N LEU A 72 -6.88 3.08 10.43
CA LEU A 72 -6.28 2.92 9.10
C LEU A 72 -6.16 4.26 8.35
N ARG A 73 -7.07 5.21 8.61
CA ARG A 73 -7.03 6.55 7.99
C ARG A 73 -5.85 7.38 8.47
N ASN A 74 -5.42 7.15 9.70
CA ASN A 74 -4.34 7.89 10.36
C ASN A 74 -2.98 7.15 10.25
N CYS A 75 -2.97 5.95 9.68
CA CYS A 75 -1.74 5.22 9.43
C CYS A 75 -0.82 5.98 8.48
N LYS A 76 0.47 5.99 8.83
CA LYS A 76 1.56 6.46 7.97
C LYS A 76 1.74 5.47 6.83
N ALA A 77 2.33 5.93 5.73
CA ALA A 77 2.60 5.10 4.55
C ALA A 77 3.32 3.77 4.88
N SER A 78 4.35 3.82 5.73
CA SER A 78 5.07 2.61 6.16
C SER A 78 4.19 1.63 6.93
N GLU A 79 3.18 2.12 7.67
CA GLU A 79 2.22 1.26 8.37
C GLU A 79 1.21 0.68 7.38
N LEU A 80 0.73 1.50 6.42
CA LEU A 80 -0.18 1.06 5.37
C LEU A 80 0.43 -0.07 4.52
N ASP A 81 1.72 0.00 4.20
CA ASP A 81 2.39 -1.05 3.42
C ASP A 81 2.45 -2.37 4.18
N GLU A 82 2.87 -2.36 5.45
CA GLU A 82 2.90 -3.57 6.29
C GLU A 82 1.50 -4.19 6.44
N ILE A 83 0.49 -3.34 6.63
CA ILE A 83 -0.91 -3.78 6.68
C ILE A 83 -1.33 -4.39 5.35
N ALA A 84 -1.11 -3.69 4.24
CA ALA A 84 -1.52 -4.13 2.92
C ALA A 84 -0.83 -5.44 2.50
N PHE A 85 0.43 -5.63 2.88
CA PHE A 85 1.18 -6.85 2.58
C PHE A 85 0.59 -8.11 3.22
N VAL A 86 -0.11 -7.95 4.34
CA VAL A 86 -0.82 -9.05 5.02
C VAL A 86 -2.29 -9.07 4.63
N LEU A 87 -2.95 -7.92 4.60
CA LEU A 87 -4.38 -7.80 4.43
C LEU A 87 -4.84 -8.17 3.02
N PHE A 88 -4.18 -7.69 1.96
CA PHE A 88 -4.61 -7.98 0.59
C PHE A 88 -4.68 -9.50 0.28
N PRO A 89 -3.65 -10.31 0.59
CA PRO A 89 -3.76 -11.75 0.40
C PRO A 89 -4.78 -12.40 1.32
N LEU A 90 -4.94 -11.93 2.56
CA LEU A 90 -5.97 -12.44 3.47
C LEU A 90 -7.39 -12.17 2.97
N VAL A 91 -7.64 -10.97 2.43
CA VAL A 91 -8.94 -10.58 1.87
C VAL A 91 -9.31 -11.49 0.71
N ALA A 92 -8.36 -11.78 -0.17
CA ALA A 92 -8.60 -12.67 -1.29
C ALA A 92 -8.74 -14.14 -0.85
N ALA A 93 -7.85 -14.64 0.01
CA ALA A 93 -7.87 -16.03 0.48
C ALA A 93 -9.09 -16.34 1.36
N GLY A 94 -9.50 -15.38 2.19
CA GLY A 94 -10.68 -15.45 3.05
C GLY A 94 -12.00 -15.21 2.31
N GLN A 95 -11.96 -14.95 0.99
CA GLN A 95 -13.14 -14.62 0.18
C GLN A 95 -13.98 -13.49 0.79
N LEU A 96 -13.30 -12.47 1.34
CA LEU A 96 -13.96 -11.36 2.03
C LEU A 96 -14.57 -10.34 1.06
N VAL A 97 -14.19 -10.44 -0.22
CA VAL A 97 -14.69 -9.66 -1.34
C VAL A 97 -15.58 -10.54 -2.20
N GLU A 98 -16.76 -10.05 -2.55
CA GLU A 98 -17.77 -10.82 -3.30
C GLU A 98 -17.33 -11.13 -4.73
N SER A 99 -16.67 -10.19 -5.42
CA SER A 99 -16.20 -10.36 -6.80
C SER A 99 -14.85 -11.08 -6.83
N PRO A 100 -14.78 -12.34 -7.33
CA PRO A 100 -13.51 -13.06 -7.40
C PRO A 100 -12.52 -12.38 -8.36
N VAL A 101 -13.03 -11.75 -9.41
CA VAL A 101 -12.20 -11.02 -10.39
C VAL A 101 -11.58 -9.78 -9.74
N ALA A 102 -12.34 -9.05 -8.92
CA ALA A 102 -11.80 -7.93 -8.16
C ALA A 102 -10.74 -8.40 -7.15
N ALA A 103 -10.99 -9.49 -6.42
CA ALA A 103 -10.02 -10.08 -5.50
C ALA A 103 -8.71 -10.50 -6.21
N VAL A 104 -8.80 -11.15 -7.37
CA VAL A 104 -7.63 -11.50 -8.19
C VAL A 104 -6.89 -10.26 -8.67
N SER A 105 -7.61 -9.20 -9.06
CA SER A 105 -6.98 -7.94 -9.47
C SER A 105 -6.22 -7.27 -8.31
N LEU A 106 -6.74 -7.36 -7.08
CA LEU A 106 -6.05 -6.88 -5.89
C LEU A 106 -4.79 -7.70 -5.59
N LEU A 107 -4.87 -9.03 -5.75
CA LEU A 107 -3.72 -9.92 -5.64
C LEU A 107 -2.66 -9.63 -6.70
N GLY A 108 -3.07 -9.32 -7.94
CA GLY A 108 -2.16 -8.95 -9.01
C GLY A 108 -1.34 -7.71 -8.65
N TYR A 109 -2.00 -6.67 -8.11
CA TYR A 109 -1.31 -5.49 -7.58
C TYR A 109 -0.38 -5.84 -6.41
N TRP A 110 -0.85 -6.62 -5.44
CA TRP A 110 -0.04 -7.08 -4.31
C TRP A 110 1.21 -7.84 -4.76
N LEU A 111 1.07 -8.79 -5.70
CA LEU A 111 2.19 -9.55 -6.26
C LEU A 111 3.21 -8.64 -6.94
N CYS A 112 2.75 -7.64 -7.70
CA CYS A 112 3.64 -6.63 -8.28
C CYS A 112 4.48 -5.98 -7.19
N LEU A 113 3.84 -5.43 -6.14
CA LEU A 113 4.54 -4.80 -5.02
C LEU A 113 5.53 -5.74 -4.34
N ARG A 114 5.13 -6.99 -4.10
CA ARG A 114 6.00 -8.01 -3.47
C ARG A 114 7.26 -8.25 -4.29
N ILE A 115 7.13 -8.41 -5.59
CA ILE A 115 8.29 -8.65 -6.45
C ILE A 115 9.21 -7.42 -6.44
N ILE A 116 8.65 -6.22 -6.69
CA ILE A 116 9.47 -5.01 -6.81
C ILE A 116 10.04 -4.51 -5.48
N SER A 117 9.48 -4.91 -4.34
CA SER A 117 10.01 -4.60 -3.01
C SER A 117 11.27 -5.40 -2.66
N LEU A 118 11.51 -6.54 -3.33
CA LEU A 118 12.67 -7.41 -3.10
C LEU A 118 13.88 -6.89 -3.88
N THR A 119 14.24 -5.64 -3.63
CA THR A 119 15.19 -4.85 -4.42
C THR A 119 16.57 -5.50 -4.57
N SER A 120 17.03 -6.26 -3.57
CA SER A 120 18.32 -6.95 -3.58
C SER A 120 18.34 -8.23 -4.40
N SER A 121 17.18 -8.78 -4.77
CA SER A 121 17.02 -10.03 -5.53
C SER A 121 16.21 -9.84 -6.81
N LEU A 122 16.05 -8.61 -7.29
CA LEU A 122 15.41 -8.35 -8.57
C LEU A 122 16.27 -8.89 -9.71
N THR A 123 15.68 -9.73 -10.54
CA THR A 123 16.27 -10.30 -11.75
C THR A 123 15.47 -9.83 -12.95
N THR A 124 16.02 -9.96 -14.16
CA THR A 124 15.29 -9.64 -15.39
C THR A 124 14.00 -10.44 -15.49
N THR A 125 14.03 -11.72 -15.12
CA THR A 125 12.85 -12.59 -15.10
C THR A 125 11.79 -12.09 -14.13
N SER A 126 12.15 -11.72 -12.89
CA SER A 126 11.17 -11.23 -11.93
C SER A 126 10.62 -9.86 -12.32
N VAL A 127 11.42 -9.01 -12.98
CA VAL A 127 10.95 -7.76 -13.59
C VAL A 127 9.92 -8.05 -14.68
N GLU A 128 10.20 -8.94 -15.62
CA GLU A 128 9.25 -9.33 -16.68
C GLU A 128 7.94 -9.90 -16.11
N GLU A 129 8.02 -10.73 -15.08
CA GLU A 129 6.85 -11.25 -14.37
C GLU A 129 6.03 -10.12 -13.75
N ALA A 130 6.67 -9.18 -13.06
CA ALA A 130 6.00 -8.04 -12.45
C ALA A 130 5.37 -7.11 -13.50
N GLN A 131 6.01 -6.91 -14.66
CA GLN A 131 5.45 -6.13 -15.78
C GLN A 131 4.20 -6.79 -16.36
N ASN A 132 4.25 -8.11 -16.58
CA ASN A 132 3.09 -8.87 -17.06
C ASN A 132 1.93 -8.83 -16.07
N LEU A 133 2.21 -9.03 -14.78
CA LEU A 133 1.21 -8.90 -13.71
C LEU A 133 0.62 -7.49 -13.66
N ALA A 134 1.44 -6.45 -13.78
CA ALA A 134 1.00 -5.07 -13.77
C ALA A 134 0.07 -4.78 -14.95
N LYS A 135 0.43 -5.24 -16.17
CA LYS A 135 -0.41 -5.10 -17.37
C LYS A 135 -1.78 -5.76 -17.19
N LEU A 136 -1.80 -7.03 -16.76
CA LEU A 136 -3.05 -7.77 -16.55
C LEU A 136 -3.91 -7.13 -15.45
N THR A 137 -3.28 -6.72 -14.34
CA THR A 137 -3.97 -6.02 -13.24
C THR A 137 -4.59 -4.72 -13.73
N LYS A 138 -3.86 -3.95 -14.54
CA LYS A 138 -4.34 -2.71 -15.14
C LYS A 138 -5.54 -2.94 -16.05
N GLU A 139 -5.50 -3.97 -16.90
CA GLU A 139 -6.61 -4.33 -17.78
C GLU A 139 -7.86 -4.68 -16.98
N LEU A 140 -7.73 -5.49 -15.93
CA LEU A 140 -8.83 -5.81 -15.02
C LEU A 140 -9.38 -4.56 -14.33
N TRP A 141 -8.51 -3.69 -13.82
CA TRP A 141 -8.94 -2.45 -13.18
C TRP A 141 -9.65 -1.51 -14.13
N ARG A 142 -9.23 -1.45 -15.40
CA ARG A 142 -9.89 -0.65 -16.44
C ARG A 142 -11.29 -1.18 -16.75
N SER A 143 -11.49 -2.51 -16.73
CA SER A 143 -12.80 -3.11 -16.97
C SER A 143 -13.74 -2.99 -15.77
N LEU A 144 -13.23 -3.15 -14.54
CA LEU A 144 -14.07 -3.19 -13.34
C LEU A 144 -14.35 -1.80 -12.76
N ALA A 145 -13.36 -0.90 -12.77
CA ALA A 145 -13.48 0.39 -12.12
C ALA A 145 -12.59 1.47 -12.78
N PRO A 146 -12.88 1.92 -14.02
CA PRO A 146 -12.05 2.88 -14.75
C PRO A 146 -11.83 4.21 -14.01
N GLN A 147 -12.77 4.63 -13.17
CA GLN A 147 -12.70 5.83 -12.33
C GLN A 147 -11.56 5.84 -11.30
N ILE A 148 -10.91 4.69 -11.07
CA ILE A 148 -9.79 4.59 -10.12
C ILE A 148 -8.45 5.04 -10.72
N PHE A 149 -8.38 5.23 -12.04
CA PHE A 149 -7.15 5.63 -12.73
C PHE A 149 -6.81 7.10 -12.49
N THR A 150 -6.28 7.36 -11.29
CA THR A 150 -5.69 8.65 -10.91
C THR A 150 -4.29 8.80 -11.53
N MET A 151 -3.71 10.00 -11.40
CA MET A 151 -2.32 10.25 -11.80
C MET A 151 -1.33 9.25 -11.18
N LYS A 152 -1.55 8.84 -9.93
CA LYS A 152 -0.69 7.86 -9.25
C LYS A 152 -0.83 6.45 -9.84
N CYS A 153 -2.04 6.04 -10.24
CA CYS A 153 -2.23 4.78 -10.95
C CYS A 153 -1.56 4.80 -12.33
N HIS A 154 -1.70 5.90 -13.07
CA HIS A 154 -0.99 6.09 -14.33
C HIS A 154 0.52 5.98 -14.14
N TRP A 155 1.07 6.72 -13.17
CA TRP A 155 2.50 6.67 -12.87
C TRP A 155 2.98 5.27 -12.49
N PHE A 156 2.22 4.55 -11.66
CA PHE A 156 2.57 3.17 -11.30
C PHE A 156 2.56 2.24 -12.52
N PHE A 157 1.46 2.15 -13.26
CA PHE A 157 1.32 1.15 -14.31
C PHE A 157 2.05 1.51 -15.61
N ASP A 158 1.99 2.77 -16.04
CA ASP A 158 2.49 3.21 -17.34
C ASP A 158 3.96 3.63 -17.30
N HIS A 159 4.41 4.24 -16.20
CA HIS A 159 5.81 4.65 -16.07
C HIS A 159 6.62 3.65 -15.27
N ALA A 160 6.32 3.52 -13.97
CA ALA A 160 7.12 2.72 -13.04
C ALA A 160 7.26 1.26 -13.52
N MET A 161 6.12 0.62 -13.80
CA MET A 161 6.09 -0.78 -14.20
C MET A 161 6.44 -0.97 -15.69
N SER A 162 5.88 -0.19 -16.61
CA SER A 162 6.08 -0.48 -18.04
C SER A 162 7.46 -0.07 -18.57
N GLU A 163 8.04 1.01 -18.03
CA GLU A 163 9.22 1.65 -18.62
C GLU A 163 10.39 1.69 -17.62
N GLU A 164 10.19 2.33 -16.48
CA GLU A 164 11.29 2.72 -15.59
C GLU A 164 11.98 1.54 -14.91
N ILE A 165 11.23 0.49 -14.54
CA ILE A 165 11.79 -0.65 -13.79
C ILE A 165 12.96 -1.34 -14.51
N GLN A 166 12.99 -1.31 -15.84
CA GLN A 166 14.06 -1.92 -16.64
C GLN A 166 15.36 -1.10 -16.64
N PHE A 167 15.25 0.23 -16.56
CA PHE A 167 16.39 1.13 -16.73
C PHE A 167 16.86 1.77 -15.42
N CYS A 168 15.91 2.10 -14.55
CA CYS A 168 16.13 2.79 -13.30
C CYS A 168 16.08 1.84 -12.10
N GLY A 169 15.49 0.65 -12.25
CA GLY A 169 15.17 -0.23 -11.14
C GLY A 169 13.82 0.11 -10.49
N SER A 170 13.50 -0.57 -9.39
CA SER A 170 12.18 -0.49 -8.76
C SER A 170 11.89 0.86 -8.08
N ALA A 171 10.61 1.20 -7.98
CA ALA A 171 10.16 2.37 -7.20
C ALA A 171 10.59 2.33 -5.73
N TYR A 172 10.82 1.14 -5.16
CA TYR A 172 11.30 0.97 -3.78
C TYR A 172 12.77 1.35 -3.62
N GLN A 173 13.59 1.24 -4.67
CA GLN A 173 14.97 1.74 -4.66
C GLN A 173 15.02 3.26 -4.68
N TRP A 174 14.02 3.90 -5.29
CA TRP A 174 13.90 5.35 -5.41
C TRP A 174 13.01 5.98 -4.33
N SER A 175 12.74 5.26 -3.24
CA SER A 175 11.81 5.74 -2.24
C SER A 175 12.31 6.98 -1.51
N SER A 176 11.45 7.99 -1.34
CA SER A 176 11.71 9.17 -0.51
C SER A 176 11.48 8.93 0.99
N ALA A 177 11.01 7.74 1.40
CA ALA A 177 10.70 7.43 2.80
C ALA A 177 11.89 7.63 3.77
N PRO A 178 13.14 7.23 3.44
CA PRO A 178 14.29 7.49 4.30
C PRO A 178 14.56 9.00 4.45
N PHE A 179 14.44 9.75 3.35
CA PHE A 179 14.63 11.20 3.35
C PHE A 179 13.58 11.88 4.25
N GLU A 180 12.30 11.57 4.10
CA GLU A 180 11.25 12.18 4.92
C GLU A 180 11.34 11.80 6.40
N SER A 181 11.70 10.54 6.68
CA SER A 181 11.95 10.07 8.04
C SER A 181 13.10 10.87 8.68
N HIS A 182 14.19 11.07 7.94
CA HIS A 182 15.34 11.84 8.41
C HIS A 182 15.02 13.33 8.55
N HIS A 183 14.36 13.93 7.54
CA HIS A 183 13.93 15.32 7.55
C HIS A 183 13.00 15.60 8.73
N ARG A 184 12.06 14.70 9.02
CA ARG A 184 11.20 14.77 10.20
C ARG A 184 12.03 14.77 11.49
N ARG A 185 13.02 13.89 11.63
CA ARG A 185 13.91 13.87 12.80
C ARG A 185 14.73 15.16 12.94
N LEU A 186 15.18 15.74 11.82
CA LEU A 186 15.99 16.96 11.81
C LEU A 186 15.17 18.24 12.10
N GLN A 187 13.94 18.32 11.59
CA GLN A 187 13.02 19.42 11.90
C GLN A 187 12.61 19.44 13.37
N ILE A 188 12.76 18.31 14.07
CA ILE A 188 12.30 18.10 15.44
C ILE A 188 13.41 18.45 16.45
N ARG A 189 13.36 19.69 16.99
CA ARG A 189 13.94 20.05 18.31
C ARG A 189 12.94 19.84 19.48
N LEU A 190 11.78 19.21 19.28
CA LEU A 190 10.69 19.14 20.26
C LEU A 190 9.92 17.80 20.21
N ASN A 191 9.85 17.11 21.36
CA ASN A 191 9.18 15.81 21.58
C ASN A 191 7.85 15.64 20.81
N GLN A 192 7.84 14.74 19.84
CA GLN A 192 6.63 14.23 19.19
C GLN A 192 6.59 12.70 19.26
N SER A 193 6.58 12.18 20.49
CA SER A 193 6.07 10.84 20.79
C SER A 193 4.53 10.79 20.78
N THR A 194 3.86 11.70 20.06
CA THR A 194 2.44 11.60 19.73
C THR A 194 2.24 10.61 18.58
N VAL A 195 2.34 9.33 18.95
CA VAL A 195 1.65 8.23 18.25
C VAL A 195 0.20 8.19 18.73
N ASN A 196 -0.69 7.54 17.97
CA ASN A 196 -2.13 7.39 18.28
C ASN A 196 -2.39 6.73 19.67
N SER A 197 -1.37 6.21 20.33
CA SER A 197 -1.40 5.60 21.67
C SER A 197 -0.90 6.51 22.81
N SER A 198 -0.49 7.75 22.53
CA SER A 198 0.04 8.67 23.57
C SER A 198 -0.98 9.11 24.63
N THR A 199 -2.28 8.86 24.40
CA THR A 199 -3.36 9.19 25.34
C THR A 199 -3.75 8.07 26.31
N LEU A 200 -3.17 6.87 26.22
CA LEU A 200 -3.58 5.72 27.05
C LEU A 200 -2.60 5.33 28.17
N ILE A 201 -1.48 6.03 28.35
CA ILE A 201 -0.47 5.68 29.37
C ILE A 201 -0.68 6.41 30.72
N VAL A 202 -1.62 7.36 30.82
CA VAL A 202 -1.88 8.08 32.08
C VAL A 202 -3.33 7.86 32.55
N GLU A 203 -3.64 6.64 33.00
CA GLU A 203 -4.63 6.41 34.06
C GLU A 203 -4.20 5.21 34.90
N ARG A 204 -3.46 5.49 35.99
CA ARG A 204 -3.40 4.68 37.21
C ARG A 204 -3.34 5.60 38.40
#